data_AF-A0A098THA7-F1
#
_entry.id   AF-A0A098THA7-F1
#
_cell.length_a   1.000
_cell.length_b   1.000
_cell.length_c   1.000
_cell.angle_alpha   90.00
_cell.angle_beta   90.00
_cell.angle_gamma   90.00
#
_symmetry.space_group_name_H-M   'P 1'
#
loop_
_entity.id
_entity.type
_entity.pdbx_description
1 polymer ?
#
loop_
_entity_poly.entity_id
_entity_poly.type
_entity_poly.pdbx_seq_one_letter_code
_entity_poly.pdbx_strand_id
1 'polypeptide(L)'
;MRGSILILGLALPLMLAATTANADPVRDFKAADTDGNGILEASEFRRFVDLRAEDGSAVAKKVRTFRAYGIALSRVDYDGDGRVSGAELIRYDRNS
;
A
#
# COMPACT_ATOMS: atom_id res chain seq x y z
N MET A 1 -1.15 -22.78 29.86
CA MET A 1 -2.58 -22.59 29.51
C MET A 1 -2.66 -21.51 28.46
N ARG A 2 -3.29 -21.84 27.32
CA ARG A 2 -3.83 -20.95 26.25
C ARG A 2 -2.82 -20.17 25.40
N GLY A 3 -2.42 -20.81 24.30
CA GLY A 3 -1.89 -20.14 23.11
C GLY A 3 -3.01 -19.61 22.20
N SER A 4 -2.58 -18.74 21.29
CA SER A 4 -3.18 -18.39 19.99
C SER A 4 -4.64 -17.94 19.97
N ILE A 5 -4.86 -16.63 19.82
CA ILE A 5 -6.13 -16.09 19.32
C ILE A 5 -5.93 -15.74 17.85
N LEU A 6 -6.51 -16.60 17.01
CA LEU A 6 -6.84 -16.38 15.62
C LEU A 6 -8.04 -15.40 15.53
N ILE A 7 -7.95 -14.40 14.66
CA ILE A 7 -9.08 -13.67 14.06
C ILE A 7 -8.70 -13.59 12.57
N LEU A 8 -9.23 -14.38 11.63
CA LEU A 8 -10.59 -14.60 11.13
C LEU A 8 -11.33 -13.35 10.59
N GLY A 9 -11.09 -13.08 9.30
CA GLY A 9 -12.13 -12.66 8.34
C GLY A 9 -12.17 -11.19 7.95
N LEU A 10 -11.95 -10.86 6.67
CA LEU A 10 -13.01 -10.43 5.75
C LEU A 10 -12.47 -10.16 4.33
N ALA A 11 -13.20 -10.63 3.33
CA ALA A 11 -12.88 -10.55 1.91
C ALA A 11 -12.81 -9.10 1.39
N LEU A 12 -11.75 -8.80 0.64
CA LEU A 12 -11.56 -7.55 -0.09
C LEU A 12 -12.05 -7.71 -1.54
N PRO A 13 -13.17 -7.09 -1.96
CA PRO A 13 -13.46 -6.93 -3.37
C PRO A 13 -12.56 -5.81 -3.89
N LEU A 14 -11.46 -6.21 -4.53
CA LEU A 14 -10.63 -5.32 -5.32
C LEU A 14 -11.44 -4.79 -6.51
N MET A 15 -11.79 -3.51 -6.50
CA MET A 15 -12.02 -2.76 -7.73
C MET A 15 -11.20 -1.49 -7.66
N LEU A 16 -10.24 -1.40 -8.57
CA LEU A 16 -9.14 -0.47 -8.54
C LEU A 16 -9.14 0.26 -9.87
N ALA A 17 -9.74 1.44 -9.88
CA ALA A 17 -9.87 2.25 -11.08
C ALA A 17 -8.89 3.43 -11.01
N ALA A 18 -7.59 3.14 -10.97
CA ALA A 18 -6.57 4.14 -11.29
C ALA A 18 -6.40 4.16 -12.81
N THR A 19 -7.17 5.04 -13.45
CA THR A 19 -7.11 5.25 -14.90
C THR A 19 -5.68 5.60 -15.35
N THR A 20 -5.26 4.99 -16.46
CA THR A 20 -4.06 5.31 -17.27
C THR A 20 -2.67 4.99 -16.70
N ALA A 21 -2.46 3.74 -16.30
CA ALA A 21 -1.26 2.94 -16.59
C ALA A 21 -1.66 1.50 -16.28
N ASN A 22 -1.03 0.48 -16.87
CA ASN A 22 -1.35 -0.93 -16.59
C ASN A 22 -0.91 -1.40 -15.17
N ALA A 23 -0.88 -0.48 -14.21
CA ALA A 23 -0.56 -0.74 -12.82
C ALA A 23 -1.83 -1.18 -12.10
N ASP A 24 -1.83 -2.39 -11.59
CA ASP A 24 -2.81 -2.88 -10.63
C ASP A 24 -2.22 -2.64 -9.22
N PRO A 25 -2.57 -1.51 -8.54
CA PRO A 25 -2.08 -1.24 -7.19
C PRO A 25 -2.28 -2.37 -6.19
N VAL A 26 -3.19 -3.34 -6.42
CA VAL A 26 -3.34 -4.45 -5.48
C VAL A 26 -2.37 -5.58 -5.82
N ARG A 27 -2.08 -5.81 -7.11
CA ARG A 27 -0.95 -6.66 -7.49
C ARG A 27 0.35 -6.14 -6.88
N ASP A 28 0.59 -4.83 -6.99
CA ASP A 28 1.82 -4.23 -6.47
C ASP A 28 1.84 -4.23 -4.95
N PHE A 29 0.69 -4.04 -4.29
CA PHE A 29 0.54 -4.18 -2.85
C PHE A 29 0.90 -5.60 -2.39
N LYS A 30 0.32 -6.62 -3.03
CA LYS A 30 0.63 -8.03 -2.75
C LYS A 30 2.08 -8.40 -3.04
N ALA A 31 2.71 -7.74 -4.02
CA ALA A 31 4.11 -7.97 -4.35
C ALA A 31 5.07 -7.33 -3.34
N ALA A 32 4.61 -6.28 -2.64
CA ALA A 32 5.38 -5.58 -1.61
C ALA A 32 5.15 -6.15 -0.20
N ASP A 33 3.93 -6.59 0.10
CA ASP A 33 3.51 -7.29 1.32
C ASP A 33 4.15 -8.69 1.36
N THR A 34 5.37 -8.74 1.89
CA THR A 34 6.23 -9.92 1.83
C THR A 34 5.88 -10.90 2.93
N ASP A 35 5.41 -10.40 4.07
CA ASP A 35 4.96 -11.22 5.18
C ASP A 35 3.48 -11.64 5.05
N GLY A 36 2.73 -11.03 4.12
CA GLY A 36 1.35 -11.38 3.80
C GLY A 36 0.37 -10.97 4.89
N ASN A 37 0.73 -9.98 5.71
CA ASN A 37 -0.08 -9.53 6.84
C ASN A 37 -1.21 -8.56 6.41
N GLY A 38 -1.23 -8.13 5.14
CA GLY A 38 -2.23 -7.19 4.61
C GLY A 38 -1.99 -5.72 4.96
N ILE A 39 -0.78 -5.39 5.42
CA ILE A 39 -0.32 -4.08 5.88
C ILE A 39 1.10 -3.87 5.35
N LEU A 40 1.36 -2.76 4.66
CA LEU A 40 2.71 -2.41 4.26
C LEU A 40 3.41 -1.65 5.40
N GLU A 41 4.41 -2.27 6.00
CA GLU A 41 5.34 -1.56 6.88
C GLU A 41 6.20 -0.58 6.07
N ALA A 42 6.89 0.35 6.73
CA ALA A 42 7.70 1.38 6.06
C ALA A 42 8.71 0.81 5.03
N SER A 43 9.29 -0.36 5.29
CA SER A 43 10.18 -1.08 4.37
C SER A 43 9.45 -1.63 3.14
N GLU A 44 8.27 -2.22 3.34
CA GLU A 44 7.44 -2.80 2.28
C GLU A 44 6.79 -1.72 1.45
N PHE A 45 6.31 -0.65 2.08
CA PHE A 45 5.80 0.54 1.41
C PHE A 45 6.86 1.16 0.48
N ARG A 46 8.13 1.17 0.90
CA ARG A 46 9.23 1.63 0.05
C ARG A 46 9.33 0.77 -1.22
N ARG A 47 9.22 -0.55 -1.07
CA ARG A 47 9.25 -1.50 -2.18
C ARG A 47 8.03 -1.37 -3.08
N PHE A 48 6.84 -1.13 -2.51
CA PHE A 48 5.63 -0.81 -3.26
C PHE A 48 5.81 0.43 -4.14
N VAL A 49 6.37 1.51 -3.57
CA VAL A 49 6.68 2.73 -4.33
C VAL A 49 7.71 2.45 -5.43
N ASP A 50 8.74 1.67 -5.15
CA ASP A 50 9.74 1.33 -6.16
C ASP A 50 9.12 0.52 -7.31
N LEU A 51 8.31 -0.50 -7.01
CA LEU A 51 7.59 -1.29 -8.02
C LEU A 51 6.67 -0.41 -8.87
N ARG A 52 5.90 0.48 -8.23
CA ARG A 52 5.02 1.43 -8.95
C ARG A 52 5.83 2.42 -9.80
N ALA A 53 7.02 2.81 -9.35
CA ALA A 53 7.90 3.69 -10.12
C ALA A 53 8.47 2.97 -11.35
N GLU A 54 8.79 1.68 -11.22
CA GLU A 54 9.22 0.81 -12.33
C GLU A 54 8.09 0.58 -13.33
N ASP A 55 6.86 0.39 -12.85
CA ASP A 55 5.65 0.19 -13.67
C ASP A 55 5.14 1.49 -14.35
N GLY A 56 5.80 2.62 -14.07
CA GLY A 56 5.59 3.86 -14.80
C GLY A 56 4.83 4.96 -14.06
N SER A 57 4.44 4.74 -12.79
CA SER A 57 3.73 5.75 -12.00
C SER A 57 4.57 7.02 -11.81
N ALA A 58 4.07 8.14 -12.31
CA ALA A 58 4.73 9.44 -12.18
C ALA A 58 4.83 9.91 -10.72
N VAL A 59 3.82 9.58 -9.90
CA VAL A 59 3.83 9.88 -8.46
C VAL A 59 4.91 9.07 -7.76
N ALA A 60 4.96 7.77 -8.01
CA ALA A 60 5.94 6.89 -7.37
C ALA A 60 7.38 7.23 -7.80
N LYS A 61 7.60 7.55 -9.08
CA LYS A 61 8.89 8.07 -9.58
C LYS A 61 9.32 9.32 -8.83
N LYS A 62 8.41 10.30 -8.64
CA LYS A 62 8.70 11.50 -7.84
C LYS A 62 9.04 11.15 -6.39
N VAL A 63 8.25 10.30 -5.74
CA VAL A 63 8.52 9.88 -4.36
C VAL A 63 9.89 9.24 -4.24
N ARG A 64 10.27 8.36 -5.18
CA ARG A 64 11.59 7.74 -5.25
C ARG A 64 12.70 8.78 -5.47
N THR A 65 12.55 9.66 -6.46
CA THR A 65 13.53 10.71 -6.80
C THR A 65 13.76 11.67 -5.63
N PHE A 66 12.71 12.13 -4.97
CA PHE A 66 12.80 13.05 -3.83
C PHE A 66 13.01 12.33 -2.49
N ARG A 67 13.11 10.99 -2.50
CA ARG A 67 13.16 10.13 -1.30
C ARG A 67 12.03 10.46 -0.30
N ALA A 68 10.89 10.92 -0.81
CA ALA A 68 9.76 11.45 -0.06
C ALA A 68 8.83 10.35 0.49
N TYR A 69 9.40 9.19 0.84
CA TYR A 69 8.64 8.02 1.27
C TYR A 69 7.79 8.30 2.50
N GLY A 70 8.34 9.02 3.49
CA GLY A 70 7.59 9.42 4.68
C GLY A 70 6.41 10.34 4.35
N ILE A 71 6.57 11.28 3.42
CA ILE A 71 5.49 12.18 3.00
C ILE A 71 4.40 11.40 2.25
N ALA A 72 4.79 10.45 1.40
CA ALA A 72 3.85 9.60 0.69
C ALA A 72 3.10 8.67 1.65
N LEU A 73 3.80 8.13 2.65
CA LEU A 73 3.22 7.29 3.69
C LEU A 73 2.22 8.10 4.52
N SER A 74 2.60 9.26 5.06
CA SER A 74 1.70 10.15 5.84
C SER A 74 0.49 10.68 5.06
N ARG A 75 0.45 10.56 3.74
CA ARG A 75 -0.73 10.92 2.94
C ARG A 75 -1.79 9.83 2.90
N VAL A 76 -1.37 8.59 3.10
CA VAL A 76 -2.19 7.39 3.00
C VAL A 76 -2.43 6.78 4.39
N ASP A 77 -1.47 6.96 5.31
CA ASP A 77 -1.55 6.64 6.73
C ASP A 77 -2.52 7.63 7.40
N TYR A 78 -3.75 7.18 7.59
CA TYR A 78 -4.84 7.98 8.15
C TYR A 78 -4.94 7.85 9.66
N ASP A 79 -4.49 6.74 10.23
CA ASP A 79 -4.52 6.49 11.67
C ASP A 79 -3.23 6.92 12.39
N GLY A 80 -2.17 7.22 11.64
CA GLY A 80 -0.90 7.75 12.11
C GLY A 80 0.01 6.68 12.73
N ASP A 81 -0.22 5.40 12.42
CA ASP A 81 0.55 4.29 12.99
C ASP A 81 1.91 4.06 12.28
N GLY A 82 2.17 4.80 11.20
CA GLY A 82 3.39 4.71 10.40
C GLY A 82 3.41 3.51 9.45
N ARG A 83 2.27 2.87 9.22
CA ARG A 83 2.06 1.74 8.32
C ARG A 83 0.94 2.09 7.34
N VAL A 84 0.75 1.22 6.34
CA VAL A 84 -0.32 1.39 5.35
C VAL A 84 -1.11 0.10 5.27
N SER A 85 -2.29 0.11 5.88
CA SER A 85 -3.23 -1.00 5.74
C SER A 85 -3.92 -0.97 4.37
N GLY A 86 -4.36 -2.13 3.89
CA GLY A 86 -5.19 -2.19 2.67
C GLY A 86 -6.47 -1.34 2.78
N ALA A 87 -7.02 -1.20 3.99
CA ALA A 87 -8.19 -0.36 4.24
C ALA A 87 -7.91 1.14 4.02
N GLU A 88 -6.75 1.61 4.47
CA GLU A 88 -6.32 2.99 4.28
C GLU A 88 -6.01 3.31 2.82
N LEU A 89 -5.39 2.36 2.11
CA LEU A 89 -5.15 2.49 0.66
C LEU A 89 -6.47 2.66 -0.11
N ILE A 90 -7.49 1.86 0.24
CA ILE A 90 -8.84 1.96 -0.35
C ILE A 90 -9.50 3.29 0.01
N ARG A 91 -9.34 3.74 1.25
CA ARG A 91 -9.88 5.03 1.70
C ARG A 91 -9.28 6.19 0.92
N TYR A 92 -7.98 6.15 0.68
CA TYR A 92 -7.27 7.15 -0.12
C TYR A 92 -7.78 7.19 -1.55
N ASP A 93 -7.93 6.03 -2.21
CA ASP A 93 -8.44 5.93 -3.57
C ASP A 93 -9.87 6.50 -3.72
N ARG A 94 -10.73 6.27 -2.73
CA ARG A 94 -12.10 6.81 -2.73
C ARG A 94 -12.16 8.34 -2.57
N ASN A 95 -11.13 8.95 -1.99
CA ASN A 95 -11.14 10.36 -1.58
C ASN A 95 -10.14 11.24 -2.37
N SER A 96 -9.51 10.69 -3.42
CA SER A 96 -8.52 11.37 -4.28
C SER A 96 -9.00 11.51 -5.72
#